data_AF-A0A418MMJ6-F1
#
_entry.id   AF-A0A418MMJ6-F1
#
_cell.length_a   1.000
_cell.length_b   1.000
_cell.length_c   1.000
_cell.angle_alpha   90.00
_cell.angle_beta   90.00
_cell.angle_gamma   90.00
#
_symmetry.space_group_name_H-M   'P 1'
#
loop_
_entity.id
_entity.type
_entity.pdbx_description
1 polymer ?
#
loop_
_entity_poly.entity_id
_entity_poly.type
_entity_poly.pdbx_seq_one_letter_code
_entity_poly.pdbx_strand_id
1 'polypeptide(L)'
;MNPDDSHLTTEDLESVRAASVALHQQGWRKEFTIEEMIGKWAWLVAQVERGYSDFVDEYANDLYCRDWLAKVWPQVTHPVRSCWHEMLQPLDERFRAATIEDGGRAVGRYHQITPHMGWWWHRRPKKLVGHLAEALRTADETP
;
A
#
# COMPACT_ATOMS: atom_id res chain seq x y z
N MET A 1 -4.68 -18.38 4.76
CA MET A 1 -4.17 -19.22 3.66
C MET A 1 -2.71 -18.89 3.55
N ASN A 2 -1.82 -19.81 3.92
CA ASN A 2 -0.39 -19.61 3.76
C ASN A 2 -0.01 -19.97 2.31
N PRO A 3 1.01 -19.32 1.72
CA PRO A 3 1.52 -19.69 0.40
C PRO A 3 2.13 -21.11 0.36
N ASP A 4 2.41 -21.70 1.51
CA ASP A 4 2.79 -23.11 1.61
C ASP A 4 1.64 -24.08 1.23
N ASP A 5 0.38 -23.62 1.25
CA ASP A 5 -0.78 -24.39 0.79
C ASP A 5 -1.05 -24.22 -0.71
N SER A 6 -0.34 -23.31 -1.40
CA SER A 6 -0.45 -23.15 -2.85
C SER A 6 0.67 -23.91 -3.55
N HIS A 7 0.31 -24.69 -4.57
CA HIS A 7 1.25 -25.46 -5.40
C HIS A 7 2.09 -24.54 -6.30
N LEU A 8 2.84 -23.60 -5.71
CA LEU A 8 3.77 -22.74 -6.43
C LEU A 8 5.00 -23.55 -6.85
N THR A 9 5.35 -23.43 -8.11
CA THR A 9 6.51 -24.09 -8.70
C THR A 9 7.81 -23.34 -8.36
N THR A 10 8.95 -23.94 -8.68
CA THR A 10 10.24 -23.24 -8.59
C THR A 10 10.26 -21.96 -9.45
N GLU A 11 9.68 -21.99 -10.65
CA GLU A 11 9.59 -20.83 -11.54
C GLU A 11 8.77 -19.69 -10.89
N ASP A 12 7.68 -20.04 -10.19
CA ASP A 12 6.86 -19.08 -9.46
C ASP A 12 7.67 -18.39 -8.36
N LEU A 13 8.41 -19.16 -7.55
CA LEU A 13 9.26 -18.64 -6.48
C LEU A 13 10.42 -17.78 -7.02
N GLU A 14 11.02 -18.20 -8.14
CA GLU A 14 12.07 -17.45 -8.83
C GLU A 14 11.55 -16.11 -9.38
N SER A 15 10.33 -16.07 -9.92
CA SER A 15 9.73 -14.82 -10.40
C SER A 15 9.57 -13.79 -9.28
N VAL A 16 9.18 -14.23 -8.07
CA VAL A 16 9.07 -13.35 -6.89
C VAL A 16 10.43 -12.84 -6.48
N ARG A 17 11.45 -13.71 -6.43
CA ARG A 17 12.81 -13.33 -6.07
C ARG A 17 13.40 -12.33 -7.07
N ALA A 18 13.25 -12.60 -8.37
CA ALA A 18 13.74 -11.73 -9.44
C ALA A 18 13.09 -10.35 -9.38
N ALA A 19 11.77 -10.27 -9.19
CA ALA A 19 11.05 -9.01 -9.04
C ALA A 19 11.54 -8.21 -7.81
N SER A 20 11.77 -8.90 -6.69
CA SER A 20 12.26 -8.26 -5.46
C SER A 20 13.68 -7.68 -5.62
N VAL A 21 14.60 -8.45 -6.23
CA VAL A 21 15.95 -8.00 -6.56
C VAL A 21 15.92 -6.80 -7.51
N ALA A 22 15.09 -6.86 -8.56
CA ALA A 22 14.96 -5.78 -9.52
C ALA A 22 14.48 -4.48 -8.86
N LEU A 23 13.51 -4.56 -7.93
CA LEU A 23 13.05 -3.39 -7.19
C LEU A 23 14.10 -2.86 -6.21
N HIS A 24 14.83 -3.72 -5.52
CA HIS A 24 15.95 -3.27 -4.68
C HIS A 24 16.98 -2.48 -5.51
N GLN A 25 17.34 -2.98 -6.70
CA GLN A 25 18.23 -2.27 -7.63
C GLN A 25 17.67 -0.93 -8.13
N GLN A 26 16.35 -0.76 -8.11
CA GLN A 26 15.66 0.49 -8.45
C GLN A 26 15.52 1.46 -7.26
N GLY A 27 16.16 1.18 -6.12
CA GLY A 27 16.23 2.07 -4.97
C GLY A 27 15.27 1.74 -3.83
N TRP A 28 14.56 0.61 -3.89
CA TRP A 28 13.82 0.12 -2.72
C TRP A 28 14.81 -0.33 -1.64
N ARG A 29 14.57 0.04 -0.38
CA ARG A 29 15.56 -0.11 0.72
C ARG A 29 16.09 -1.51 0.99
N LYS A 30 15.40 -2.56 0.54
CA LYS A 30 15.83 -3.96 0.59
C LYS A 30 14.97 -4.81 -0.36
N GLU A 31 15.39 -6.06 -0.53
CA GLU A 31 14.54 -7.13 -1.08
C GLU A 31 13.41 -7.48 -0.09
N PHE A 32 12.18 -7.19 -0.48
CA PHE A 32 10.99 -7.53 0.29
C PHE A 32 10.31 -8.79 -0.25
N THR A 33 9.48 -9.43 0.57
CA THR A 33 8.58 -10.49 0.12
C THR A 33 7.17 -9.94 -0.11
N ILE A 34 6.37 -10.63 -0.94
CA ILE A 34 4.94 -10.29 -1.12
C ILE A 34 4.20 -10.40 0.22
N GLU A 35 4.51 -11.43 1.02
CA GLU A 35 3.95 -11.61 2.35
C GLU A 35 4.24 -10.43 3.29
N GLU A 36 5.50 -9.96 3.36
CA GLU A 36 5.87 -8.81 4.20
C GLU A 36 5.05 -7.58 3.81
N MET A 37 4.91 -7.33 2.50
CA MET A 37 4.23 -6.14 2.01
C MET A 37 2.71 -6.21 2.11
N ILE A 38 2.11 -7.39 1.94
CA ILE A 38 0.69 -7.62 2.26
C ILE A 38 0.46 -7.47 3.77
N GLY A 39 1.37 -7.96 4.62
CA GLY A 39 1.29 -7.79 6.07
C GLY A 39 1.33 -6.30 6.47
N LYS A 40 2.23 -5.52 5.88
CA LYS A 40 2.28 -4.05 6.09
C LYS A 40 1.02 -3.36 5.60
N TRP A 41 0.51 -3.75 4.43
CA TRP A 41 -0.74 -3.21 3.91
C TRP A 41 -1.91 -3.53 4.86
N ALA A 42 -2.02 -4.77 5.31
CA ALA A 42 -3.05 -5.20 6.26
C ALA A 42 -2.98 -4.43 7.58
N TRP A 43 -1.76 -4.21 8.11
CA TRP A 43 -1.55 -3.39 9.30
C TRP A 43 -2.00 -1.95 9.07
N LEU A 44 -1.58 -1.31 7.97
CA LEU A 44 -1.96 0.06 7.64
C LEU A 44 -3.49 0.19 7.49
N VAL A 45 -4.14 -0.72 6.77
CA VAL A 45 -5.61 -0.74 6.64
C VAL A 45 -6.27 -0.78 8.02
N ALA A 46 -5.80 -1.65 8.91
CA ALA A 46 -6.34 -1.75 10.27
C ALA A 46 -6.12 -0.47 11.10
N GLN A 47 -4.97 0.20 10.95
CA GLN A 47 -4.72 1.50 11.59
C GLN A 47 -5.67 2.57 11.05
N VAL A 48 -5.85 2.66 9.73
CA VAL A 48 -6.75 3.63 9.09
C VAL A 48 -8.21 3.42 9.54
N GLU A 49 -8.68 2.18 9.63
CA GLU A 49 -10.01 1.84 10.16
C GLU A 49 -10.20 2.29 11.62
N ARG A 50 -9.16 2.14 12.45
CA ARG A 50 -9.17 2.53 13.87
C ARG A 50 -8.94 4.03 14.08
N GLY A 51 -8.44 4.73 13.07
CA GLY A 51 -7.93 6.08 13.14
C GLY A 51 -6.41 6.05 13.29
N TYR A 52 -5.71 6.26 12.18
CA TYR A 52 -4.26 6.35 12.15
C TYR A 52 -3.83 7.65 12.84
N SER A 53 -3.04 7.56 13.91
CA SER A 53 -2.74 8.69 14.81
C SER A 53 -1.37 9.32 14.61
N ASP A 54 -0.48 8.69 13.83
CA ASP A 54 0.88 9.15 13.63
C ASP A 54 0.96 10.33 12.64
N PHE A 55 2.17 10.82 12.34
CA PHE A 55 2.40 11.93 11.43
C PHE A 55 2.04 11.59 9.98
N VAL A 56 1.72 12.62 9.19
CA VAL A 56 1.38 12.49 7.77
C VAL A 56 2.53 11.91 6.92
N ASP A 57 3.78 12.18 7.30
CA ASP A 57 4.96 11.61 6.63
C ASP A 57 5.08 10.10 6.89
N GLU A 58 4.74 9.63 8.10
CA GLU A 58 4.68 8.20 8.41
C GLU A 58 3.53 7.52 7.65
N TYR A 59 2.37 8.17 7.58
CA TYR A 59 1.26 7.69 6.77
C TYR A 59 1.64 7.56 5.29
N ALA A 60 2.32 8.56 4.72
CA ALA A 60 2.82 8.52 3.35
C ALA A 60 3.89 7.42 3.16
N ASN A 61 4.82 7.28 4.11
CA ASN A 61 5.81 6.22 4.11
C ASN A 61 5.15 4.82 4.10
N ASP A 62 4.11 4.63 4.90
CA ASP A 62 3.39 3.36 4.97
C ASP A 62 2.63 3.04 3.68
N LEU A 63 2.12 4.04 2.95
CA LEU A 63 1.45 3.83 1.64
C LEU A 63 2.37 3.20 0.59
N TYR A 64 3.70 3.38 0.69
CA TYR A 64 4.65 2.77 -0.23
C TYR A 64 4.63 1.23 -0.19
N CYS A 65 4.12 0.59 0.86
CA CYS A 65 3.94 -0.87 0.82
C CYS A 65 3.02 -1.30 -0.33
N ARG A 66 1.99 -0.50 -0.63
CA ARG A 66 1.06 -0.77 -1.72
C ARG A 66 1.64 -0.42 -3.10
N ASP A 67 2.53 0.57 -3.17
CA ASP A 67 3.33 0.87 -4.36
C ASP A 67 4.26 -0.30 -4.69
N TRP A 68 4.93 -0.87 -3.69
CA TRP A 68 5.80 -2.03 -3.89
C TRP A 68 5.01 -3.19 -4.48
N LEU A 69 3.85 -3.52 -3.90
CA LEU A 69 2.97 -4.59 -4.40
C LEU A 69 2.53 -4.33 -5.84
N ALA A 70 2.16 -3.09 -6.18
CA ALA A 70 1.77 -2.72 -7.53
C ALA A 70 2.92 -2.85 -8.54
N LYS A 71 4.15 -2.56 -8.13
CA LYS A 71 5.34 -2.70 -8.99
C LYS A 71 5.78 -4.16 -9.16
N VAL A 72 5.60 -5.00 -8.13
CA VAL A 72 5.89 -6.45 -8.24
C VAL A 72 4.86 -7.17 -9.09
N TRP A 73 3.58 -6.77 -9.02
CA TRP A 73 2.48 -7.45 -9.71
C TRP A 73 2.76 -7.78 -11.19
N PRO A 74 3.19 -6.85 -12.06
CA PRO A 74 3.43 -7.16 -13.46
C PRO A 74 4.66 -8.04 -13.72
N GLN A 75 5.53 -8.25 -12.73
CA GLN A 75 6.80 -8.98 -12.87
C GLN A 75 6.71 -10.46 -12.46
N VAL A 76 5.69 -10.84 -11.69
CA VAL A 76 5.52 -12.21 -11.20
C VAL A 76 4.55 -13.01 -12.08
N THR A 77 4.67 -14.34 -12.02
CA THR A 77 3.84 -15.24 -12.82
C THR A 77 2.35 -15.10 -12.49
N HIS A 78 1.50 -15.62 -13.39
CA HIS A 78 0.05 -15.62 -13.15
C HIS A 78 -0.35 -16.41 -11.88
N PRO A 79 0.17 -17.63 -11.61
CA PRO A 79 -0.16 -18.36 -10.39
C PRO A 79 0.15 -17.59 -9.10
N VAL A 80 1.32 -16.95 -9.03
CA VAL A 80 1.70 -16.08 -7.89
C VAL A 80 0.71 -14.93 -7.75
N ARG A 81 0.43 -14.19 -8.83
CA ARG A 81 -0.53 -13.09 -8.80
C ARG A 81 -1.89 -13.54 -8.30
N SER A 82 -2.42 -14.65 -8.83
CA SER A 82 -3.75 -15.15 -8.47
C SER A 82 -3.81 -15.58 -7.00
N CYS A 83 -2.80 -16.31 -6.51
CA CYS A 83 -2.72 -16.73 -5.11
C CYS A 83 -2.75 -15.54 -4.15
N TRP A 84 -1.98 -14.50 -4.42
CA TRP A 84 -1.90 -13.33 -3.54
C TRP A 84 -3.02 -12.32 -3.77
N HIS A 85 -3.69 -12.34 -4.93
CA HIS A 85 -4.82 -11.45 -5.22
C HIS A 85 -5.96 -11.65 -4.23
N GLU A 86 -6.26 -12.90 -3.87
CA GLU A 86 -7.32 -13.25 -2.91
C GLU A 86 -7.07 -12.64 -1.52
N MET A 87 -5.82 -12.43 -1.13
CA MET A 87 -5.45 -11.74 0.11
C MET A 87 -5.46 -10.21 -0.04
N LEU A 88 -5.02 -9.70 -1.19
CA LEU A 88 -4.88 -8.27 -1.42
C LEU A 88 -6.23 -7.57 -1.67
N GLN A 89 -7.15 -8.21 -2.40
CA GLN A 89 -8.42 -7.61 -2.78
C GLN A 89 -9.27 -7.17 -1.56
N PRO A 90 -9.50 -8.01 -0.53
CA PRO A 90 -10.28 -7.60 0.63
C PRO A 90 -9.63 -6.44 1.41
N LEU A 91 -8.29 -6.35 1.40
CA LEU A 91 -7.57 -5.24 2.03
C LEU A 91 -7.77 -3.93 1.25
N ASP A 92 -7.68 -3.99 -0.09
CA ASP A 92 -7.95 -2.84 -0.96
C ASP A 92 -9.40 -2.33 -0.77
N GLU A 93 -10.38 -3.25 -0.66
CA GLU A 93 -11.78 -2.90 -0.41
C GLU A 93 -11.98 -2.24 0.96
N ARG A 94 -11.38 -2.80 2.02
CA ARG A 94 -11.41 -2.22 3.37
C ARG A 94 -10.76 -0.85 3.42
N PHE A 95 -9.61 -0.67 2.77
CA PHE A 95 -8.96 0.64 2.68
C PHE A 95 -9.85 1.65 1.97
N ARG A 96 -10.48 1.29 0.84
CA ARG A 96 -11.44 2.16 0.15
C ARG A 96 -12.62 2.52 1.05
N ALA A 97 -13.15 1.56 1.81
CA ALA A 97 -14.25 1.78 2.73
C ALA A 97 -13.88 2.71 3.89
N ALA A 98 -12.63 2.66 4.37
CA ALA A 98 -12.12 3.47 5.47
C ALA A 98 -11.60 4.86 5.04
N THR A 99 -11.57 5.16 3.74
CA THR A 99 -11.01 6.40 3.18
C THR A 99 -11.98 7.12 2.23
N ILE A 100 -11.75 8.41 2.01
CA ILE A 100 -12.50 9.24 1.05
C ILE A 100 -11.57 9.53 -0.13
N GLU A 101 -12.11 9.39 -1.35
CA GLU A 101 -11.46 9.87 -2.56
C GLU A 101 -11.47 11.40 -2.56
N ASP A 102 -10.30 12.01 -2.45
CA ASP A 102 -10.13 13.46 -2.47
C ASP A 102 -9.19 13.93 -3.58
N GLY A 103 -8.85 13.04 -4.52
CA GLY A 103 -7.92 13.33 -5.61
C GLY A 103 -6.47 13.48 -5.15
N GLY A 104 -6.17 13.13 -3.90
CA GLY A 104 -4.85 13.31 -3.29
C GLY A 104 -4.64 14.72 -2.74
N ARG A 105 -5.69 15.52 -2.57
CA ARG A 105 -5.57 16.90 -2.08
C ARG A 105 -5.05 16.99 -0.65
N ALA A 106 -5.44 16.09 0.25
CA ALA A 106 -5.02 16.16 1.64
C ALA A 106 -3.57 15.68 1.81
N VAL A 107 -3.24 14.50 1.27
CA VAL A 107 -1.86 13.97 1.31
C VAL A 107 -0.90 14.80 0.45
N GLY A 108 -1.40 15.35 -0.67
CA GLY A 108 -0.67 16.17 -1.66
C GLY A 108 0.01 17.43 -1.13
N ARG A 109 -0.37 17.88 0.06
CA ARG A 109 0.25 19.05 0.73
C ARG A 109 1.60 18.71 1.35
N TYR A 110 1.81 17.44 1.67
CA TYR A 110 2.99 16.94 2.37
C TYR A 110 3.83 16.03 1.47
N HIS A 111 3.18 15.33 0.53
CA HIS A 111 3.84 14.45 -0.43
C HIS A 111 3.46 14.82 -1.85
N GLN A 112 4.42 14.88 -2.79
CA GLN A 112 4.10 15.17 -4.17
C GLN A 112 3.27 14.02 -4.78
N ILE A 113 1.97 14.25 -4.99
CA ILE A 113 1.08 13.29 -5.64
C ILE A 113 0.93 13.65 -7.11
N THR A 114 1.11 12.66 -7.99
CA THR A 114 0.98 12.82 -9.43
C THR A 114 -0.13 11.91 -9.96
N PRO A 115 -0.72 12.19 -11.15
CA PRO A 115 -1.81 11.37 -11.69
C PRO A 115 -1.44 9.91 -12.01
N HIS A 116 -0.16 9.56 -12.03
CA HIS A 116 0.31 8.19 -12.33
C HIS A 116 0.56 7.36 -11.07
N MET A 117 0.41 7.95 -9.87
CA MET A 117 0.50 7.22 -8.62
C MET A 117 -0.73 6.33 -8.42
N GLY A 118 -0.59 5.32 -7.57
CA GLY A 118 -1.68 4.38 -7.31
C GLY A 118 -2.89 5.07 -6.69
N TRP A 119 -4.08 4.54 -6.97
CA TRP A 119 -5.36 5.10 -6.49
C TRP A 119 -5.41 5.31 -4.97
N TRP A 120 -4.62 4.56 -4.17
CA TRP A 120 -4.55 4.73 -2.71
C TRP A 120 -3.97 6.08 -2.29
N TRP A 121 -3.09 6.69 -3.10
CA TRP A 121 -2.51 8.00 -2.85
C TRP A 121 -3.51 9.16 -3.03
N HIS A 122 -4.61 8.91 -3.74
CA HIS A 122 -5.64 9.91 -4.01
C HIS A 122 -6.72 9.97 -2.92
N ARG A 123 -6.44 9.38 -1.76
CA ARG A 123 -7.42 9.16 -0.71
C ARG A 123 -6.89 9.61 0.63
N ARG A 124 -7.83 10.02 1.48
CA ARG A 124 -7.57 10.39 2.88
C ARG A 124 -8.38 9.54 3.85
N PRO A 125 -7.89 9.25 5.07
CA PRO A 125 -8.68 8.55 6.09
C PRO A 125 -9.98 9.28 6.45
N LYS A 126 -11.06 8.50 6.66
CA LYS A 126 -12.34 9.01 7.18
C LYS A 126 -12.24 9.37 8.66
N LYS A 127 -11.61 8.50 9.44
CA LYS A 127 -11.45 8.66 10.88
C LYS A 127 -10.14 9.39 11.17
N LEU A 128 -10.23 10.71 11.31
CA LEU A 128 -9.09 11.57 11.62
C LEU A 128 -8.89 11.64 13.14
N VAL A 129 -7.77 11.12 13.64
CA VAL A 129 -7.30 11.23 15.04
C VAL A 129 -5.81 11.57 15.09
N GLY A 130 -5.30 11.99 16.26
CA GLY A 130 -3.86 12.24 16.47
C GLY A 130 -3.25 13.28 15.52
N HIS A 131 -1.95 13.15 15.27
CA HIS A 131 -1.17 14.08 14.44
C HIS A 131 -1.63 14.11 12.99
N LEU A 132 -2.06 12.98 12.43
CA LEU A 132 -2.65 12.95 11.10
C LEU A 132 -3.90 13.84 11.01
N ALA A 133 -4.73 13.87 12.05
CA ALA A 133 -5.90 14.76 12.07
C ALA A 133 -5.53 16.24 12.06
N GLU A 134 -4.50 16.62 12.83
CA GLU A 134 -3.99 17.99 12.89
C GLU A 134 -3.52 18.43 11.49
N ALA A 135 -2.77 17.56 10.80
CA ALA A 135 -2.26 17.80 9.47
C ALA A 135 -3.35 17.85 8.38
N LEU A 136 -4.37 17.00 8.46
CA LEU A 136 -5.39 16.85 7.41
C LEU A 136 -6.65 17.71 7.63
N ARG A 137 -6.96 18.18 8.84
CA ARG A 137 -8.10 19.09 9.08
C ARG A 137 -7.81 20.53 8.69
N THR A 138 -6.59 20.98 8.95
CA THR A 138 -6.08 22.26 8.43
C THR A 138 -6.14 22.30 6.90
N ALA A 139 -6.26 21.14 6.26
CA ALA A 139 -6.45 21.06 4.83
C ALA A 139 -7.85 21.42 4.32
N ASP A 140 -8.91 21.09 5.06
CA ASP A 140 -10.28 21.37 4.64
C ASP A 140 -10.65 22.87 4.80
N GLU A 141 -9.77 23.70 5.40
CA GLU A 141 -10.00 25.12 5.73
C GLU A 141 -9.26 26.13 4.82
N THR A 142 -8.50 25.66 3.82
CA THR A 142 -7.83 26.57 2.88
C THR A 142 -8.69 26.73 1.61
N PRO A 143 -9.25 27.93 1.35
CA PRO A 143 -10.13 28.19 0.20
C PRO A 143 -9.42 28.09 -1.16
#